data_AF-A0A4R0MY95-F1
#
_entry.id   AF-A0A4R0MY95-F1
#
_cell.length_a   1.000
_cell.length_b   1.000
_cell.length_c   1.000
_cell.angle_alpha   90.00
_cell.angle_beta   90.00
_cell.angle_gamma   90.00
#
_symmetry.space_group_name_H-M   'P 1'
#
loop_
_entity.id
_entity.type
_entity.pdbx_description
1 polymer ?
#
loop_
_entity_poly.entity_id
_entity_poly.type
_entity_poly.pdbx_seq_one_letter_code
_entity_poly.pdbx_strand_id
1 'polypeptide(L)'
;MCFSLISLTAFSQGSATGCLLPNNIVYTSKGILGTYYNNVFTGLSTNYCSWTPVTGPTCLVCNGGLNVFGVCLSGTTSGVEGTFTMVACPLDDYAGVFALIAAGTGACYLYRKKMYVMA
;
A
#
# COMPACT_ATOMS: atom_id res chain seq x y z
N MET A 1 29.85 18.83 -1.56
CA MET A 1 28.95 17.77 -1.06
C MET A 1 27.54 18.22 -1.38
N CYS A 2 26.90 17.65 -2.40
CA CYS A 2 25.54 18.01 -2.79
C CYS A 2 24.63 16.85 -2.39
N PHE A 3 24.07 16.90 -1.18
CA PHE A 3 22.97 16.01 -0.79
C PHE A 3 21.68 16.64 -1.33
N SER A 4 21.37 16.37 -2.60
CA SER A 4 20.02 16.62 -3.11
C SER A 4 19.09 15.62 -2.44
N LEU A 5 18.24 16.14 -1.56
CA LEU A 5 17.07 15.45 -1.04
C LEU A 5 16.18 15.09 -2.24
N ILE A 6 16.24 13.84 -2.69
CA ILE A 6 15.25 13.28 -3.60
C ILE A 6 13.98 13.15 -2.76
N SER A 7 13.15 14.19 -2.77
CA SER A 7 11.79 14.09 -2.26
C SER A 7 11.02 13.17 -3.20
N LEU A 8 10.96 11.88 -2.88
CA LEU A 8 10.05 10.95 -3.53
C LEU A 8 8.63 11.41 -3.23
N THR A 9 7.97 11.98 -4.24
CA THR A 9 6.53 12.17 -4.22
C THR A 9 5.89 10.79 -4.24
N ALA A 10 5.55 10.28 -3.05
CA ALA A 10 4.67 9.14 -2.93
C ALA A 10 3.32 9.53 -3.54
N PHE A 11 3.07 9.08 -4.78
CA PHE A 11 1.76 9.23 -5.40
C PHE A 11 0.77 8.36 -4.63
N SER A 12 0.03 8.95 -3.69
CA SER A 12 -1.17 8.31 -3.16
C SER A 12 -2.22 8.32 -4.26
N GLN A 13 -2.30 7.25 -5.05
CA GLN A 13 -3.39 7.09 -6.02
C GLN A 13 -4.49 6.28 -5.36
N GLY A 14 -5.51 6.99 -4.87
CA GLY A 14 -6.71 6.37 -4.32
C GLY A 14 -6.83 6.55 -2.81
N SER A 15 -7.99 7.09 -2.41
CA SER A 15 -8.48 7.10 -1.04
C SER A 15 -9.80 6.35 -0.98
N ALA A 16 -9.99 5.55 0.06
CA ALA A 16 -11.25 4.86 0.34
C ALA A 16 -11.68 5.17 1.77
N THR A 17 -12.91 5.62 1.94
CA THR A 17 -13.50 5.84 3.27
C THR A 17 -14.39 4.65 3.62
N GLY A 18 -14.19 4.07 4.79
CA GLY A 18 -14.96 2.91 5.22
C GLY A 18 -14.35 2.18 6.40
N CYS A 19 -14.51 0.86 6.40
CA CYS A 19 -13.99 -0.04 7.43
C CYS A 19 -12.87 -0.93 6.87
N LEU A 20 -11.64 -0.76 7.35
CA LEU A 20 -10.49 -1.58 7.01
C LEU A 20 -10.42 -2.82 7.90
N LEU A 21 -10.44 -4.00 7.27
CA LEU A 21 -10.22 -5.27 7.96
C LEU A 21 -8.75 -5.70 7.90
N PRO A 22 -8.33 -6.67 8.73
CA PRO A 22 -6.99 -7.25 8.69
C PRO A 22 -6.58 -7.88 7.35
N ASN A 23 -7.52 -8.06 6.42
CA ASN A 23 -7.27 -8.57 5.07
C ASN A 23 -6.88 -7.48 4.07
N ASN A 24 -6.59 -6.25 4.51
CA ASN A 24 -6.25 -5.09 3.67
C ASN A 24 -7.35 -4.67 2.68
N ILE A 25 -8.61 -4.91 3.05
CA ILE A 25 -9.77 -4.51 2.25
C ILE A 25 -10.58 -3.47 3.03
N VAL A 26 -10.96 -2.38 2.34
CA VAL A 26 -11.79 -1.31 2.90
C VAL A 26 -13.23 -1.51 2.44
N TYR A 27 -14.14 -1.82 3.36
CA TYR A 27 -15.57 -1.93 3.07
C TYR A 27 -16.22 -0.57 3.15
N THR A 28 -16.90 -0.13 2.08
CA THR A 28 -17.32 1.28 1.92
C THR A 28 -18.81 1.49 2.09
N SER A 29 -19.63 0.44 2.03
CA SER A 29 -21.08 0.55 2.21
C SER A 29 -21.47 0.31 3.66
N LYS A 30 -22.19 1.26 4.27
CA LYS A 30 -22.63 1.24 5.67
C LYS A 30 -24.15 1.06 5.73
N GLY A 31 -24.60 0.10 6.55
CA GLY A 31 -26.01 -0.17 6.83
C GLY A 31 -26.60 0.75 7.89
N ILE A 32 -27.90 0.60 8.13
CA ILE A 32 -28.70 1.45 9.03
C ILE A 32 -28.20 1.43 10.48
N LEU A 33 -27.70 0.28 10.95
CA LEU A 33 -27.15 0.12 12.30
C LEU A 33 -25.65 0.46 12.40
N GLY A 34 -25.07 1.07 11.36
CA GLY A 34 -23.67 1.44 11.31
C GLY A 34 -22.70 0.29 11.01
N THR A 35 -23.21 -0.92 10.74
CA THR A 35 -22.45 -2.09 10.29
C THR A 35 -22.21 -2.03 8.78
N TYR A 36 -20.99 -2.33 8.32
CA TYR A 36 -20.66 -2.31 6.91
C TYR A 36 -21.04 -3.62 6.20
N TYR A 37 -21.38 -3.52 4.91
CA TYR A 37 -21.67 -4.67 4.07
C TYR A 37 -20.37 -5.31 3.55
N ASN A 38 -20.31 -6.65 3.51
CA ASN A 38 -19.15 -7.38 2.98
C ASN A 38 -19.08 -7.39 1.43
N ASN A 39 -20.17 -7.12 0.72
CA ASN A 39 -20.19 -7.19 -0.75
C ASN A 39 -19.68 -5.92 -1.45
N VAL A 40 -19.51 -4.80 -0.74
CA VAL A 40 -19.07 -3.52 -1.32
C VAL A 40 -17.76 -3.12 -0.67
N PHE A 41 -16.67 -3.30 -1.42
CA PHE A 41 -15.34 -3.09 -0.91
C PHE A 41 -14.40 -2.49 -1.95
N THR A 42 -13.34 -1.86 -1.45
CA THR A 42 -12.21 -1.35 -2.21
C THR A 42 -10.96 -2.12 -1.78
N GLY A 43 -10.40 -2.89 -2.72
CA GLY A 43 -9.11 -3.56 -2.55
C GLY A 43 -7.95 -2.64 -2.87
N LEU A 44 -6.73 -3.09 -2.59
CA LEU A 44 -5.50 -2.43 -3.02
C LEU A 44 -5.37 -2.48 -4.55
N SER A 45 -4.93 -1.37 -5.15
CA SER A 45 -4.59 -1.31 -6.57
C SER A 45 -3.21 -1.93 -6.84
N THR A 46 -2.90 -2.22 -8.11
CA THR A 46 -1.58 -2.73 -8.51
C THR A 46 -0.45 -1.78 -8.04
N ASN A 47 0.63 -2.34 -7.50
CA ASN A 47 1.77 -1.62 -6.89
C ASN A 47 1.49 -0.95 -5.54
N TYR A 48 0.37 -1.24 -4.88
CA TYR A 48 0.07 -0.79 -3.52
C TYR A 48 0.03 -1.97 -2.55
N CYS A 49 0.65 -1.82 -1.39
CA CYS A 49 0.89 -2.91 -0.44
C CYS A 49 0.13 -2.75 0.88
N SER A 50 -0.23 -1.52 1.25
CA SER A 50 -0.91 -1.25 2.51
C SER A 50 -1.82 -0.03 2.43
N TRP A 51 -2.67 0.12 3.44
CA TRP A 51 -3.53 1.27 3.66
C TRP A 51 -2.99 2.08 4.83
N THR A 52 -3.12 3.41 4.78
CA THR A 52 -2.81 4.31 5.90
C THR A 52 -3.94 5.32 6.10
N PRO A 53 -4.35 5.64 7.34
CA PRO A 53 -3.81 5.16 8.62
C PRO A 53 -4.33 3.77 9.02
N VAL A 54 -3.55 2.98 9.76
CA VAL A 54 -3.99 1.67 10.30
C VAL A 54 -4.57 1.76 11.71
N THR A 55 -4.70 2.97 12.24
CA THR A 55 -5.21 3.26 13.58
C THR A 55 -6.42 4.19 13.48
N GLY A 56 -7.42 3.94 14.32
CA GLY A 56 -8.66 4.70 14.29
C GLY A 56 -9.76 4.04 15.14
N PRO A 57 -10.98 4.59 15.10
CA PRO A 57 -12.14 4.02 15.77
C PRO A 57 -12.49 2.64 15.21
N THR A 58 -13.08 1.78 16.04
CA THR A 58 -13.47 0.42 15.63
C THR A 58 -14.77 0.45 14.83
N CYS A 59 -14.81 -0.25 13.69
CA CYS A 59 -16.03 -0.54 12.94
C CYS A 59 -16.31 -2.04 12.89
N LEU A 60 -17.52 -2.39 12.47
CA LEU A 60 -17.99 -3.76 12.33
C LEU A 60 -18.46 -4.01 10.89
N VAL A 61 -18.04 -5.13 10.31
CA VAL A 61 -18.46 -5.58 8.97
C VAL A 61 -19.22 -6.89 9.11
N CYS A 62 -20.41 -6.95 8.50
CA CYS A 62 -21.25 -8.15 8.57
C CYS A 62 -20.72 -9.27 7.68
N ASN A 63 -20.54 -10.45 8.25
CA ASN A 63 -20.32 -11.65 7.47
C ASN A 63 -21.66 -12.17 6.95
N GLY A 64 -21.74 -12.51 5.65
CA GLY A 64 -22.96 -13.07 5.04
C GLY A 64 -24.07 -12.06 4.72
N GLY A 65 -23.83 -10.75 4.84
CA GLY A 65 -24.80 -9.70 4.49
C GLY A 65 -25.71 -9.25 5.62
N LEU A 66 -26.57 -8.28 5.32
CA LEU A 66 -27.50 -7.63 6.24
C LEU A 66 -28.93 -8.07 5.93
N ASN A 67 -29.72 -8.36 6.96
CA ASN A 67 -31.17 -8.54 6.81
C ASN A 67 -31.88 -7.18 6.58
N VAL A 68 -33.19 -7.21 6.32
CA VAL A 68 -34.03 -6.02 6.11
C VAL A 68 -34.02 -5.03 7.29
N PHE A 69 -33.64 -5.49 8.48
CA PHE A 69 -33.52 -4.68 9.70
C PHE A 69 -32.09 -4.16 9.95
N GLY A 70 -31.14 -4.42 9.04
CA GLY A 70 -29.76 -4.00 9.20
C GLY A 70 -28.95 -4.84 10.20
N VAL A 71 -29.38 -6.08 10.48
CA VAL A 71 -28.68 -7.04 11.35
C VAL A 71 -27.87 -8.04 10.53
N CYS A 72 -26.65 -8.34 10.96
CA CYS A 72 -25.80 -9.30 10.26
C CYS A 72 -26.34 -10.73 10.36
N LEU A 73 -26.38 -11.44 9.24
CA LEU A 73 -26.87 -12.82 9.17
C LEU A 73 -25.89 -13.85 9.74
N SER A 74 -24.58 -13.62 9.61
CA SER A 74 -23.54 -14.59 10.01
C SER A 74 -22.44 -14.00 10.90
N GLY A 75 -22.79 -12.97 11.68
CA GLY A 75 -21.89 -12.32 12.64
C GLY A 75 -21.16 -11.08 12.10
N THR A 76 -20.30 -10.51 12.93
CA THR A 76 -19.53 -9.29 12.62
C THR A 76 -18.03 -9.52 12.79
N THR A 77 -17.24 -8.92 11.90
CA THR A 77 -15.78 -8.79 12.06
C THR A 77 -15.43 -7.34 12.37
N SER A 78 -14.57 -7.12 13.36
CA SER A 78 -14.10 -5.78 13.69
C SER A 78 -12.96 -5.34 12.78
N GLY A 79 -12.95 -4.04 12.50
CA GLY A 79 -11.92 -3.36 11.72
C GLY A 79 -11.69 -1.94 12.22
N VAL A 80 -10.95 -1.16 11.44
CA VAL A 80 -10.67 0.26 11.72
C VAL A 80 -11.51 1.12 10.78
N GLU A 81 -12.21 2.11 11.31
CA GLU A 81 -12.99 3.06 10.53
C GLU A 81 -12.17 4.31 10.23
N GLY A 82 -12.19 4.75 8.98
CA GLY A 82 -11.43 5.93 8.60
C GLY A 82 -11.46 6.20 7.11
N THR A 83 -10.71 7.24 6.73
CA THR A 83 -10.34 7.49 5.34
C THR A 83 -8.94 6.97 5.13
N PHE A 84 -8.84 5.90 4.35
CA PHE A 84 -7.60 5.22 4.07
C PHE A 84 -7.05 5.70 2.73
N THR A 85 -5.74 5.85 2.66
CA THR A 85 -5.00 6.15 1.44
C THR A 85 -4.09 4.98 1.12
N MET A 86 -3.97 4.64 -0.16
CA MET A 86 -3.12 3.53 -0.58
C MET A 86 -1.64 3.92 -0.46
N VAL A 87 -0.84 3.04 0.13
CA VAL A 87 0.62 3.17 0.26
C VAL A 87 1.30 2.29 -0.78
N ALA A 88 2.13 2.90 -1.62
CA ALA A 88 2.84 2.21 -2.68
C ALA A 88 3.80 1.16 -2.09
N CYS A 89 3.91 0.01 -2.75
CA CYS A 89 4.91 -0.99 -2.45
C CYS A 89 6.31 -0.39 -2.70
N PRO A 90 7.31 -0.66 -1.84
CA PRO A 90 8.69 -0.30 -2.11
C PRO A 90 9.25 -1.22 -3.21
N LEU A 91 8.92 -0.92 -4.47
CA LEU A 91 9.48 -1.60 -5.64
C LEU A 91 10.80 -0.95 -6.08
N ASP A 92 11.00 0.33 -5.76
CA ASP A 92 12.04 1.18 -6.37
C ASP A 92 13.15 1.65 -5.41
N ASP A 93 13.20 1.18 -4.16
CA ASP A 93 14.25 1.63 -3.22
C ASP A 93 15.65 1.10 -3.56
N TYR A 94 15.75 -0.02 -4.29
CA TYR A 94 17.02 -0.68 -4.58
C TYR A 94 17.45 -0.61 -6.04
N ALA A 95 16.55 -0.26 -6.98
CA ALA A 95 16.87 -0.19 -8.40
C ALA A 95 18.02 0.81 -8.68
N GLY A 96 17.98 1.97 -8.02
CA GLY A 96 19.06 2.96 -8.07
C GLY A 96 20.38 2.44 -7.51
N VAL A 97 20.36 1.69 -6.40
CA VAL A 97 21.55 1.08 -5.78
C VAL A 97 22.16 0.03 -6.71
N PHE A 98 21.34 -0.85 -7.30
CA PHE A 98 21.80 -1.86 -8.25
C PHE A 98 22.36 -1.23 -9.53
N ALA A 99 21.74 -0.17 -10.05
CA ALA A 99 22.25 0.57 -11.20
C ALA A 99 23.63 1.20 -10.91
N LEU A 100 23.81 1.76 -9.70
CA LEU A 100 25.06 2.40 -9.28
C LEU A 100 26.19 1.38 -9.10
N ILE A 101 25.89 0.20 -8.53
CA ILE A 101 26.84 -0.92 -8.41
C ILE A 101 27.22 -1.44 -9.80
N ALA A 102 26.25 -1.62 -10.71
CA ALA A 102 26.51 -2.10 -12.06
C ALA A 102 27.40 -1.10 -12.85
N ALA A 103 27.09 0.20 -12.76
CA ALA A 103 27.88 1.26 -13.39
C ALA A 103 29.30 1.34 -12.81
N GLY A 104 29.44 1.28 -11.48
CA GLY A 104 30.75 1.30 -10.82
C GLY A 104 31.62 0.11 -11.18
N THR A 105 31.04 -1.09 -11.22
CA THR A 105 31.77 -2.31 -11.60
C THR A 105 32.21 -2.28 -13.06
N GLY A 106 31.33 -1.81 -13.96
CA GLY A 106 31.66 -1.61 -15.38
C GLY A 106 32.77 -0.58 -15.60
N ALA A 107 32.72 0.55 -14.90
CA ALA A 107 33.76 1.57 -14.97
C ALA A 107 35.12 1.05 -14.45
N CYS A 108 35.14 0.37 -13.30
CA CYS A 108 36.36 -0.23 -12.74
C CYS A 108 36.98 -1.27 -13.68
N TYR A 109 36.15 -2.10 -14.30
CA TYR A 109 36.61 -3.10 -15.27
C TYR A 109 37.30 -2.45 -16.48
N LEU A 110 36.69 -1.41 -17.06
CA LEU A 110 37.26 -0.68 -18.20
C LEU A 110 38.55 0.06 -17.84
N TYR A 111 38.62 0.68 -16.66
CA TYR A 111 39.82 1.35 -16.17
C TYR A 111 40.99 0.39 -15.99
N ARG A 112 40.76 -0.77 -15.37
CA ARG A 112 41.79 -1.81 -15.21
C ARG A 112 42.27 -2.31 -16.57
N LYS A 113 41.36 -2.58 -17.51
CA LYS A 113 41.73 -3.07 -18.85
C LYS A 113 42.56 -2.06 -19.64
N LYS A 114 42.30 -0.75 -19.51
CA LYS A 114 43.15 0.29 -20.12
C LYS A 114 44.56 0.35 -19.54
N MET A 115 44.73 0.12 -18.23
CA MET A 115 46.06 0.10 -17.62
C MET A 115 46.90 -1.11 -18.04
N TYR A 116 46.29 -2.28 -18.26
CA TYR A 116 47.01 -3.48 -18.74
C TYR A 116 47.37 -3.46 -20.23
N VAL A 117 46.81 -2.54 -21.03
CA VAL A 117 47.13 -2.40 -22.47
C VAL A 117 48.21 -1.33 -22.71
N MET A 118 48.51 -0.51 -21.69
CA MET A 118 49.53 0.56 -21.74
C MET A 118 50.79 0.22 -20.92
N ALA A 119 50.86 -0.97 -20.33
CA ALA A 119 52.03 -1.53 -19.66
C ALA A 119 52.62 -2.66 -20.51
#